data_AF-A0A7C5FGT4-F1
#
_entry.id   AF-A0A7C5FGT4-F1
#
_cell.length_a   1.000
_cell.length_b   1.000
_cell.length_c   1.000
_cell.angle_alpha   90.00
_cell.angle_beta   90.00
_cell.angle_gamma   90.00
#
_symmetry.space_group_name_H-M   'P 1'
#
loop_
_entity.id
_entity.type
_entity.pdbx_description
1 polymer ?
#
loop_
_entity_poly.entity_id
_entity_poly.type
_entity_poly.pdbx_seq_one_letter_code
_entity_poly.pdbx_strand_id
1 'polypeptide(L)'
;MQVTLKHYTPLEVCSHAIRTCWQSFDKSDVGGEKDRALIDRVGNKYKHASTLEHLVYTFYIQGISRALLQELARHRVASLSVKSTRYTLKELKKIEPFLEVDYEEASKFIVLTGNADVDSASIKALNNLQGLLKQGISNDIAKYALPESYKTELTWTINARSLQNFLSLRSS
;
A
#
# COMPACT_ATOMS: atom_id res chain seq x y z
N MET A 1 6.40 8.34 3.91
CA MET A 1 5.43 7.24 3.81
C MET A 1 4.90 6.92 5.20
N GLN A 2 3.60 6.65 5.33
CA GLN A 2 2.98 6.20 6.58
C GLN A 2 2.11 4.98 6.28
N VAL A 3 2.22 3.93 7.11
CA VAL A 3 1.41 2.70 7.00
C VAL A 3 0.69 2.50 8.32
N THR A 4 -0.64 2.43 8.27
CA THR A 4 -1.48 2.28 9.45
C THR A 4 -2.33 1.01 9.31
N LEU A 5 -2.21 0.07 10.25
CA LEU A 5 -3.11 -1.08 10.33
C LEU A 5 -4.49 -0.62 10.81
N LYS A 6 -5.52 -0.77 9.98
CA LYS A 6 -6.90 -0.38 10.29
C LYS A 6 -7.67 -1.50 10.96
N HIS A 7 -7.44 -2.74 10.51
CA HIS A 7 -8.10 -3.91 11.05
C HIS A 7 -7.27 -5.17 10.75
N TYR A 8 -7.42 -6.18 11.59
CA TYR A 8 -6.86 -7.51 11.38
C TYR A 8 -7.77 -8.57 11.97
N THR A 9 -7.75 -9.76 11.40
CA THR A 9 -8.45 -10.92 11.94
C THR A 9 -7.79 -11.42 13.23
N PRO A 10 -8.54 -11.70 14.32
CA PRO A 10 -8.00 -12.36 15.51
C PRO A 10 -7.33 -13.70 15.17
N LEU A 11 -6.24 -14.04 15.86
CA LEU A 11 -5.45 -15.24 15.57
C LEU A 11 -6.22 -16.54 15.78
N GLU A 12 -7.19 -16.52 16.68
CA GLU A 12 -8.08 -17.62 17.04
C GLU A 12 -8.86 -18.14 15.82
N VAL A 13 -9.14 -17.27 14.84
CA VAL A 13 -9.79 -17.68 13.58
C VAL A 13 -8.90 -18.67 12.81
N CYS A 14 -7.59 -18.44 12.80
CA CYS A 14 -6.63 -19.32 12.14
C CYS A 14 -6.37 -20.60 12.93
N SER A 15 -6.19 -20.51 14.25
CA SER A 15 -6.02 -21.72 15.08
C SER A 15 -7.27 -22.60 15.02
N HIS A 16 -8.47 -22.02 15.04
CA HIS A 16 -9.72 -22.74 14.84
C HIS A 16 -9.79 -23.40 13.46
N ALA A 17 -9.48 -22.67 12.37
CA ALA A 17 -9.46 -23.23 11.02
C ALA A 17 -8.50 -24.42 10.89
N ILE A 18 -7.31 -24.33 11.49
CA ILE A 18 -6.35 -25.44 11.55
C ILE A 18 -6.96 -26.62 12.31
N ARG A 19 -7.52 -26.40 13.50
CA ARG A 19 -8.08 -27.46 14.35
C ARG A 19 -9.27 -28.15 13.69
N THR A 20 -10.07 -27.46 12.89
CA THR A 20 -11.15 -28.05 12.08
C THR A 20 -10.65 -29.15 11.16
N CYS A 21 -9.48 -29.00 10.54
CA CYS A 21 -8.94 -29.99 9.60
C CYS A 21 -8.63 -31.34 10.27
N TRP A 22 -8.26 -31.35 11.55
CA TRP A 22 -7.95 -32.57 12.32
C TRP A 22 -8.93 -32.87 13.45
N GLN A 23 -10.04 -32.12 13.54
CA GLN A 23 -11.03 -32.19 14.64
C GLN A 23 -10.38 -32.17 16.04
N SER A 24 -9.28 -31.41 16.20
CA SER A 24 -8.44 -31.43 17.40
C SER A 24 -8.74 -30.25 18.32
N PHE A 25 -10.01 -29.97 18.57
CA PHE A 25 -10.45 -28.84 19.39
C PHE A 25 -10.16 -29.05 20.88
N ASP A 26 -10.13 -30.31 21.33
CA ASP A 26 -9.76 -30.75 22.68
C ASP A 26 -8.37 -30.26 23.12
N LYS A 27 -7.46 -30.05 22.16
CA LYS A 27 -6.09 -29.59 22.39
C LYS A 27 -5.93 -28.07 22.38
N SER A 28 -7.04 -27.32 22.30
CA SER A 28 -7.03 -25.86 22.28
C SER A 28 -6.73 -25.27 23.66
N ASP A 29 -5.96 -24.19 23.69
CA ASP A 29 -5.79 -23.32 24.85
C ASP A 29 -6.43 -21.95 24.64
N VAL A 30 -7.42 -21.87 23.74
CA VAL A 30 -8.29 -20.70 23.50
C VAL A 30 -7.48 -19.45 23.14
N GLY A 31 -6.62 -19.56 22.12
CA GLY A 31 -5.78 -18.44 21.66
C GLY A 31 -4.48 -18.20 22.45
N GLY A 32 -4.18 -19.10 23.39
CA GLY A 32 -2.93 -19.11 24.14
C GLY A 32 -1.70 -19.48 23.31
N GLU A 33 -0.60 -19.81 23.99
CA GLU A 33 0.69 -20.10 23.35
C GLU A 33 0.66 -21.36 22.48
N LYS A 34 -0.12 -22.39 22.85
CA LYS A 34 -0.22 -23.63 22.07
C LYS A 34 -0.88 -23.37 20.73
N ASP A 35 -1.97 -22.59 20.71
CA ASP A 35 -2.64 -22.16 19.49
C ASP A 35 -1.74 -21.30 18.59
N ARG A 36 -0.99 -20.36 19.16
CA ARG A 36 -0.03 -19.53 18.40
C ARG A 36 1.09 -20.36 17.80
N ALA A 37 1.66 -21.28 18.59
CA ALA A 37 2.68 -22.20 18.13
C ALA A 37 2.15 -23.19 17.07
N LEU A 38 0.86 -23.53 17.12
CA LEU A 38 0.19 -24.35 16.12
C LEU A 38 0.12 -23.63 14.77
N ILE A 39 -0.26 -22.34 14.76
CA ILE A 39 -0.32 -21.52 13.54
C ILE A 39 1.02 -21.50 12.81
N ASP A 40 2.12 -21.20 13.53
CA ASP A 40 3.46 -21.20 12.93
C ASP A 40 3.88 -22.58 12.42
N ARG A 41 3.66 -23.62 13.24
CA ARG A 41 4.06 -24.99 12.90
C ARG A 41 3.33 -25.51 11.67
N VAL A 42 2.02 -25.36 11.62
CA VAL A 42 1.19 -25.89 10.51
C VAL A 42 1.33 -25.02 9.27
N GLY A 43 1.17 -23.69 9.42
CA GLY A 43 1.21 -22.75 8.32
C GLY A 43 2.59 -22.64 7.67
N ASN A 44 3.65 -22.50 8.48
CA ASN A 44 4.99 -22.21 7.98
C ASN A 44 5.88 -23.45 7.90
N LYS A 45 5.97 -24.25 8.98
CA LYS A 45 6.94 -25.36 9.05
C LYS A 45 6.47 -26.60 8.28
N TYR A 46 5.19 -26.95 8.37
CA TYR A 46 4.60 -28.10 7.65
C TYR A 46 4.07 -27.74 6.26
N LYS A 47 4.17 -26.46 5.86
CA LYS A 47 3.77 -25.94 4.55
C LYS A 47 2.27 -26.10 4.23
N HIS A 48 1.41 -26.21 5.23
CA HIS A 48 -0.04 -26.07 5.05
C HIS A 48 -0.45 -24.59 5.02
N ALA A 49 0.21 -23.80 4.17
CA ALA A 49 0.13 -22.34 4.20
C ALA A 49 -1.26 -21.76 3.86
N SER A 50 -2.16 -22.54 3.27
CA SER A 50 -3.54 -22.10 2.99
C SER A 50 -4.32 -21.78 4.26
N THR A 51 -3.99 -22.38 5.41
CA THR A 51 -4.66 -22.07 6.69
C THR A 51 -4.42 -20.62 7.13
N LEU A 52 -3.33 -20.00 6.65
CA LEU A 52 -3.00 -18.60 6.93
C LEU A 52 -3.86 -17.61 6.13
N GLU A 53 -4.59 -18.06 5.10
CA GLU A 53 -5.44 -17.19 4.30
C GLU A 53 -6.64 -16.62 5.09
N HIS A 54 -6.98 -17.27 6.22
CA HIS A 54 -8.01 -16.79 7.14
C HIS A 54 -7.59 -15.57 7.97
N LEU A 55 -6.28 -15.25 8.02
CA LEU A 55 -5.78 -14.04 8.67
C LEU A 55 -5.71 -12.93 7.64
N VAL A 56 -6.58 -11.93 7.75
CA VAL A 56 -6.68 -10.81 6.81
C VAL A 56 -6.30 -9.52 7.51
N TYR A 57 -5.48 -8.71 6.86
CA TYR A 57 -5.04 -7.40 7.34
C TYR A 57 -5.52 -6.32 6.37
N THR A 58 -6.04 -5.22 6.90
CA THR A 58 -6.39 -4.04 6.12
C THR A 58 -5.54 -2.87 6.59
N PHE A 59 -4.73 -2.34 5.67
CA PHE A 59 -3.84 -1.21 5.88
C PHE A 59 -4.38 0.03 5.18
N TYR A 60 -4.06 1.19 5.73
CA TYR A 60 -4.09 2.46 5.03
C TYR A 60 -2.67 2.94 4.81
N ILE A 61 -2.30 3.15 3.56
CA ILE A 61 -0.95 3.50 3.13
C ILE A 61 -0.98 4.90 2.52
N GLN A 62 -0.15 5.81 3.03
CA GLN A 62 -0.13 7.21 2.62
C GLN A 62 1.27 7.68 2.24
N GLY A 63 1.31 8.64 1.31
CA GLY A 63 2.53 9.33 0.92
C GLY A 63 3.54 8.41 0.23
N ILE A 64 3.06 7.44 -0.54
CA ILE A 64 3.86 6.63 -1.46
C ILE A 64 3.81 7.24 -2.85
N SER A 65 4.82 7.00 -3.69
CA SER A 65 4.82 7.44 -5.08
C SER A 65 3.88 6.60 -5.94
N ARG A 66 3.47 7.12 -7.10
CA ARG A 66 2.78 6.32 -8.11
C ARG A 66 3.68 5.27 -8.73
N ALA A 67 5.00 5.49 -8.81
CA ALA A 67 5.97 4.46 -9.17
C ALA A 67 5.89 3.26 -8.23
N LEU A 68 5.89 3.49 -6.90
CA LEU A 68 5.73 2.40 -5.91
C LEU A 68 4.38 1.69 -6.09
N LEU A 69 3.31 2.43 -6.37
CA LEU A 69 1.99 1.83 -6.64
C LEU A 69 2.03 0.88 -7.84
N GLN A 70 2.79 1.16 -8.91
CA GLN A 70 2.93 0.26 -10.06
C GLN A 70 3.46 -1.10 -9.63
N GLU A 71 4.43 -1.11 -8.71
CA GLU A 71 5.03 -2.32 -8.18
C GLU A 71 4.15 -3.06 -7.17
N LEU A 72 3.46 -2.31 -6.30
CA LEU A 72 2.52 -2.86 -5.32
C LEU A 72 1.33 -3.53 -6.01
N ALA A 73 0.78 -2.91 -7.06
CA ALA A 73 -0.37 -3.41 -7.81
C ALA A 73 -0.10 -4.75 -8.54
N ARG A 74 1.16 -5.18 -8.66
CA ARG A 74 1.51 -6.50 -9.22
C ARG A 74 1.23 -7.66 -8.26
N HIS A 75 1.01 -7.38 -6.98
CA HIS A 75 0.60 -8.37 -5.97
C HIS A 75 -0.90 -8.62 -6.07
N ARG A 76 -1.28 -9.47 -7.03
CA ARG A 76 -2.68 -9.71 -7.45
C ARG A 76 -3.56 -10.38 -6.39
N VAL A 77 -2.97 -11.07 -5.41
CA VAL A 77 -3.71 -11.70 -4.30
C VAL A 77 -3.80 -10.70 -3.14
N ALA A 78 -4.45 -9.57 -3.41
CA ALA A 78 -4.74 -8.50 -2.48
C ALA A 78 -5.85 -7.61 -3.08
N SER A 79 -6.44 -6.75 -2.25
CA SER A 79 -7.49 -5.80 -2.66
C SER A 79 -7.00 -4.37 -2.44
N LEU A 80 -7.14 -3.52 -3.46
CA LEU A 80 -6.68 -2.13 -3.43
C LEU A 80 -7.83 -1.16 -3.73
N SER A 81 -7.98 -0.13 -2.90
CA SER A 81 -8.79 1.06 -3.19
C SER A 81 -7.89 2.28 -3.18
N VAL A 82 -7.64 2.87 -4.36
CA VAL A 82 -6.56 3.84 -4.59
C VAL A 82 -7.11 5.23 -4.88
N LYS A 83 -6.46 6.28 -4.34
CA LYS A 83 -6.75 7.68 -4.68
C LYS A 83 -6.63 7.90 -6.20
N SER A 84 -7.76 8.19 -6.84
CA SER A 84 -7.87 8.33 -8.29
C SER A 84 -7.45 9.72 -8.76
N THR A 85 -6.47 9.78 -9.65
CA THR A 85 -6.02 11.03 -10.29
C THR A 85 -7.10 11.62 -11.21
N ARG A 86 -8.01 10.78 -11.74
CA ARG A 86 -9.14 11.25 -12.56
C ARG A 86 -10.09 12.15 -11.77
N TYR A 87 -10.22 11.94 -10.47
CA TYR A 87 -11.16 12.70 -9.62
C TYR A 87 -10.48 13.73 -8.71
N THR A 88 -9.20 13.53 -8.35
CA THR A 88 -8.57 14.29 -7.25
C THR A 88 -7.51 15.32 -7.66
N LEU A 89 -7.07 15.36 -8.92
CA LEU A 89 -6.03 16.31 -9.38
C LEU A 89 -6.42 17.79 -9.25
N LYS A 90 -7.69 18.11 -9.01
CA LYS A 90 -8.16 19.49 -8.78
C LYS A 90 -7.51 20.15 -7.56
N GLU A 91 -6.93 19.37 -6.63
CA GLU A 91 -6.18 19.87 -5.47
C GLU A 91 -5.01 20.77 -5.88
N LEU A 92 -4.36 20.50 -7.01
CA LEU A 92 -3.24 21.29 -7.53
C LEU A 92 -3.66 22.65 -8.09
N LYS A 93 -4.93 22.84 -8.48
CA LYS A 93 -5.39 24.10 -9.09
C LYS A 93 -5.32 25.29 -8.15
N LYS A 94 -5.45 25.04 -6.84
CA LYS A 94 -5.60 26.07 -5.80
C LYS A 94 -4.26 26.55 -5.22
N ILE A 95 -3.15 26.06 -5.74
CA ILE A 95 -1.82 26.27 -5.17
C ILE A 95 -1.02 27.15 -6.13
N GLU A 96 -0.15 27.98 -5.59
CA GLU A 96 0.83 28.71 -6.40
C GLU A 96 1.85 27.76 -7.04
N PRO A 97 2.50 28.15 -8.15
CA PRO A 97 3.61 27.38 -8.71
C PRO A 97 4.72 27.21 -7.68
N PHE A 98 5.33 26.02 -7.65
CA PHE A 98 6.46 25.73 -6.78
C PHE A 98 7.73 26.38 -7.38
N LEU A 99 8.58 26.99 -6.56
CA LEU A 99 9.92 27.37 -7.02
C LEU A 99 10.75 26.09 -7.22
N GLU A 100 11.70 26.06 -8.16
CA GLU A 100 12.47 24.85 -8.49
C GLU A 100 13.31 24.28 -7.32
N VAL A 101 13.51 25.09 -6.27
CA VAL A 101 14.23 24.72 -5.03
C VAL A 101 13.32 24.62 -3.80
N ASP A 102 11.99 24.74 -3.98
CA ASP A 102 11.01 24.61 -2.90
C ASP A 102 10.64 23.14 -2.66
N TYR A 103 11.61 22.41 -2.12
CA TYR A 103 11.45 20.99 -1.79
C TYR A 103 10.39 20.77 -0.71
N GLU A 104 10.24 21.70 0.24
CA GLU A 104 9.33 21.55 1.38
C GLU A 104 7.87 21.52 0.90
N GLU A 105 7.46 22.51 0.11
CA GLU A 105 6.09 22.59 -0.40
C GLU A 105 5.83 21.49 -1.45
N ALA A 106 6.80 21.23 -2.34
CA ALA A 106 6.68 20.17 -3.34
C ALA A 106 6.55 18.79 -2.69
N SER A 107 7.24 18.53 -1.58
CA SER A 107 7.18 17.26 -0.87
C SER A 107 5.77 16.90 -0.41
N LYS A 108 4.83 17.84 -0.32
CA LYS A 108 3.42 17.53 -0.01
C LYS A 108 2.74 16.73 -1.13
N PHE A 109 3.18 16.90 -2.38
CA PHE A 109 2.58 16.31 -3.58
C PHE A 109 3.44 15.27 -4.26
N ILE A 110 4.76 15.31 -4.10
CA ILE A 110 5.69 14.33 -4.68
C ILE A 110 6.53 13.64 -3.60
N VAL A 111 7.01 12.44 -3.90
CA VAL A 111 8.04 11.75 -3.12
C VAL A 111 9.39 12.19 -3.66
N LEU A 112 10.18 12.85 -2.81
CA LEU A 112 11.55 13.23 -3.10
C LEU A 112 12.48 12.02 -2.94
N THR A 113 13.45 11.92 -3.84
CA THR A 113 14.44 10.83 -3.89
C THR A 113 15.69 11.16 -3.09
N GLY A 114 15.95 12.44 -2.82
CA GLY A 114 17.20 12.94 -2.24
C GLY A 114 18.29 13.22 -3.27
N ASN A 115 18.02 12.96 -4.56
CA ASN A 115 18.88 13.38 -5.66
C ASN A 115 18.35 14.70 -6.24
N ALA A 116 19.18 15.76 -6.17
CA ALA A 116 18.76 17.12 -6.51
C ALA A 116 18.25 17.27 -7.95
N ASP A 117 18.91 16.62 -8.92
CA ASP A 117 18.53 16.73 -10.34
C ASP A 117 17.19 16.03 -10.62
N VAL A 118 17.00 14.84 -10.05
CA VAL A 118 15.74 14.07 -10.18
C VAL A 118 14.59 14.79 -9.49
N ASP A 119 14.84 15.35 -8.31
CA ASP A 119 13.83 16.06 -7.53
C ASP A 119 13.45 17.39 -8.20
N SER A 120 14.42 18.14 -8.73
CA SER A 120 14.16 19.35 -9.53
C SER A 120 13.35 19.04 -10.79
N ALA A 121 13.70 17.97 -11.52
CA ALA A 121 12.93 17.52 -12.69
C ALA A 121 11.49 17.13 -12.31
N SER A 122 11.29 16.48 -11.16
CA SER A 122 9.96 16.13 -10.64
C SER A 122 9.13 17.37 -10.31
N ILE A 123 9.73 18.39 -9.68
CA ILE A 123 9.08 19.67 -9.37
C ILE A 123 8.66 20.37 -10.67
N LYS A 124 9.55 20.41 -11.67
CA LYS A 124 9.24 21.01 -12.98
C LYS A 124 8.07 20.30 -13.67
N ALA A 125 8.03 18.97 -13.64
CA ALA A 125 6.90 18.19 -14.17
C ALA A 125 5.59 18.49 -13.42
N LEU A 126 5.65 18.61 -12.09
CA LEU A 126 4.51 18.98 -11.25
C LEU A 126 3.98 20.38 -11.60
N ASN A 127 4.86 21.37 -11.79
CA ASN A 127 4.51 22.72 -12.23
C ASN A 127 3.85 22.73 -13.61
N ASN A 128 4.38 21.97 -14.57
CA ASN A 128 3.79 21.83 -15.90
C ASN A 128 2.37 21.27 -15.82
N LEU A 129 2.16 20.20 -15.03
CA LEU A 129 0.84 19.64 -14.78
C LEU A 129 -0.11 20.69 -14.15
N GLN A 130 0.37 21.44 -13.17
CA GLN A 130 -0.41 22.50 -12.52
C GLN A 130 -0.88 23.55 -13.55
N GLY A 131 0.01 23.99 -14.44
CA GLY A 131 -0.30 24.91 -15.52
C GLY A 131 -1.42 24.39 -16.43
N LEU A 132 -1.34 23.12 -16.87
CA LEU A 132 -2.39 22.48 -17.68
C LEU A 132 -3.74 22.45 -16.95
N LEU A 133 -3.74 22.14 -15.64
CA LEU A 133 -4.95 22.12 -14.84
C LEU A 133 -5.58 23.52 -14.66
N LYS A 134 -4.75 24.56 -14.50
CA LYS A 134 -5.19 25.96 -14.40
C LYS A 134 -5.79 26.48 -15.72
N GLN A 135 -5.32 25.98 -16.87
CA GLN A 135 -5.91 26.26 -18.18
C GLN A 135 -7.29 25.60 -18.40
N GLY A 136 -7.75 24.76 -17.48
CA GLY A 136 -9.07 24.11 -17.56
C GLY A 136 -9.05 22.74 -18.24
N ILE A 137 -7.88 22.20 -18.61
CA ILE A 137 -7.77 20.85 -19.17
C ILE A 137 -8.32 19.83 -18.17
N SER A 138 -9.08 18.85 -18.68
CA SER A 138 -9.72 17.83 -17.86
C SER A 138 -8.68 16.92 -17.20
N ASN A 139 -9.00 16.40 -16.01
CA ASN A 139 -8.12 15.50 -15.28
C ASN A 139 -7.75 14.24 -16.09
N ASP A 140 -8.67 13.75 -16.94
CA ASP A 140 -8.48 12.55 -17.76
C ASP A 140 -7.37 12.74 -18.82
N ILE A 141 -7.16 13.98 -19.28
CA ILE A 141 -6.08 14.33 -20.23
C ILE A 141 -4.85 14.84 -19.48
N ALA A 142 -5.01 15.76 -18.53
CA ALA A 142 -3.90 16.38 -17.81
C ALA A 142 -3.03 15.34 -17.08
N LYS A 143 -3.62 14.26 -16.57
CA LYS A 143 -2.89 13.17 -15.88
C LYS A 143 -1.79 12.51 -16.70
N TYR A 144 -1.75 12.67 -18.02
CA TYR A 144 -0.66 12.14 -18.86
C TYR A 144 0.66 12.91 -18.66
N ALA A 145 0.60 14.13 -18.11
CA ALA A 145 1.78 14.91 -17.71
C ALA A 145 2.17 14.69 -16.23
N LEU A 146 1.56 13.73 -15.54
CA LEU A 146 1.80 13.47 -14.11
C LEU A 146 3.15 12.77 -13.91
N PRO A 147 4.06 13.31 -13.09
CA PRO A 147 5.28 12.58 -12.74
C PRO A 147 4.95 11.36 -11.87
N GLU A 148 5.68 10.25 -12.05
CA GLU A 148 5.45 9.04 -11.25
C GLU A 148 5.84 9.22 -9.77
N SER A 149 6.61 10.26 -9.44
CA SER A 149 6.90 10.68 -8.07
C SER A 149 5.67 11.27 -7.37
N TYR A 150 4.58 11.60 -8.08
CA TYR A 150 3.35 12.10 -7.47
C TYR A 150 2.84 11.16 -6.38
N LYS A 151 2.44 11.73 -5.25
CA LYS A 151 1.98 10.99 -4.08
C LYS A 151 0.61 10.39 -4.34
N THR A 152 0.43 9.21 -3.80
CA THR A 152 -0.86 8.53 -3.73
C THR A 152 -1.05 7.92 -2.35
N GLU A 153 -2.28 7.52 -2.10
CA GLU A 153 -2.69 6.82 -0.89
C GLU A 153 -3.73 5.78 -1.27
N LEU A 154 -3.81 4.72 -0.48
CA LEU A 154 -4.70 3.60 -0.73
C LEU A 154 -5.04 2.85 0.55
N THR A 155 -6.23 2.25 0.53
CA THR A 155 -6.55 1.13 1.41
C THR A 155 -6.07 -0.15 0.71
N TRP A 156 -5.31 -0.97 1.44
CA TRP A 156 -4.76 -2.23 0.94
C TRP A 156 -5.11 -3.37 1.90
N THR A 157 -5.84 -4.37 1.40
CA THR A 157 -6.23 -5.54 2.17
C THR A 157 -5.55 -6.79 1.62
N ILE A 158 -4.94 -7.58 2.49
CA ILE A 158 -4.15 -8.76 2.11
C ILE A 158 -4.23 -9.83 3.21
N ASN A 159 -4.24 -11.11 2.83
CA ASN A 159 -4.17 -12.21 3.80
C ASN A 159 -2.72 -12.57 4.19
N ALA A 160 -2.51 -13.27 5.31
CA ALA A 160 -1.18 -13.56 5.83
C ALA A 160 -0.31 -14.36 4.84
N ARG A 161 -0.88 -15.34 4.12
CA ARG A 161 -0.14 -16.12 3.11
C ARG A 161 0.40 -15.22 2.01
N SER A 162 -0.43 -14.34 1.45
CA SER A 162 -0.04 -13.40 0.41
C SER A 162 0.90 -12.32 0.95
N LEU A 163 0.70 -11.88 2.20
CA LEU A 163 1.57 -10.91 2.86
C LEU A 163 2.99 -11.46 3.07
N GLN A 164 3.15 -12.73 3.45
CA GLN A 164 4.46 -13.39 3.51
C GLN A 164 5.16 -13.36 2.16
N ASN A 165 4.45 -13.68 1.08
CA ASN A 165 4.98 -13.57 -0.28
C ASN A 165 5.40 -12.13 -0.62
N PHE A 166 4.54 -11.15 -0.33
CA PHE A 166 4.86 -9.73 -0.54
C PHE A 166 6.15 -9.32 0.18
N LEU A 167 6.26 -9.63 1.47
CA LEU A 167 7.44 -9.29 2.28
C LEU A 167 8.69 -9.96 1.70
N SER A 168 8.64 -11.26 1.39
CA SER A 168 9.80 -11.98 0.85
C SER A 168 10.35 -11.40 -0.46
N LEU A 169 9.49 -10.81 -1.30
CA LEU A 169 9.87 -10.23 -2.59
C LEU A 169 10.26 -8.76 -2.52
N ARG A 170 9.91 -8.06 -1.43
CA ARG A 170 10.05 -6.60 -1.31
C ARG A 170 10.99 -6.15 -0.19
N SER A 171 11.43 -7.08 0.65
CA SER A 171 12.44 -6.84 1.69
C SER A 171 13.82 -7.39 1.34
N SER A 172 14.01 -7.90 0.12
CA SER A 172 15.28 -8.39 -0.41
C SER A 172 16.17 -7.26 -0.91
#